data_AF-X0HFH4-F1
#
_entry.id   AF-X0HFH4-F1
#
_cell.length_a   1.000
_cell.length_b   1.000
_cell.length_c   1.000
_cell.angle_alpha   90.00
_cell.angle_beta   90.00
_cell.angle_gamma   90.00
#
_symmetry.space_group_name_H-M   'P 1'
#
loop_
_entity.id
_entity.type
_entity.pdbx_description
1 polymer ?
#
loop_
_entity_poly.entity_id
_entity_poly.type
_entity_poly.pdbx_seq_one_letter_code
_entity_poly.pdbx_strand_id
1 'polypeptide(L)'
;MTSLKSSIFSYRYEHGRRYHAFHEGAYLVPNDDEEQNRMDLVHHIYSLLLAGKLHTAPIDNPQRVLDLGTGTGIWAIDFADEHPSAEVVGTDLSPIQPDWVPANCVFEVDDFEDPWVYKKSFDYIHARELEGCISNEQQFFDRTFENLNSGGYLELQAQRGFFMSDDDSIKRAVNAEVWAEAVRDSSNKFGKPIDCAMNWKEKVIKAGFVDVHEEVRKIPIGAWPKDPVLKEVGKCQVVQSCAAIDSYTPMLLEKVLGWGKEETQVLMAKAKGELRNPSIHLYLPVYFIWGKKP
;
A
#
# COMPACT_ATOMS: atom_id res chain seq x y z
N MET A 1 -28.31 -14.01 18.36
CA MET A 1 -28.11 -12.78 17.58
C MET A 1 -26.69 -12.29 17.86
N THR A 2 -25.76 -12.61 16.98
CA THR A 2 -24.40 -12.05 17.02
C THR A 2 -24.48 -10.70 16.32
N SER A 3 -24.20 -9.60 17.02
CA SER A 3 -24.29 -8.27 16.41
C SER A 3 -23.19 -8.09 15.36
N LEU A 4 -23.41 -7.27 14.33
CA LEU A 4 -22.42 -6.92 13.30
C LEU A 4 -21.07 -6.48 13.90
N LYS A 5 -21.08 -5.84 15.09
CA LYS A 5 -19.84 -5.47 15.80
C LYS A 5 -19.04 -6.69 16.24
N SER A 6 -19.67 -7.77 16.68
CA SER A 6 -18.97 -8.98 17.13
C SER A 6 -18.37 -9.81 15.98
N SER A 7 -18.95 -9.76 14.78
CA SER A 7 -18.40 -10.46 13.61
C SER A 7 -17.18 -9.76 13.01
N ILE A 8 -17.09 -8.43 13.10
CA ILE A 8 -15.94 -7.65 12.60
C ILE A 8 -14.66 -8.00 13.37
N PHE A 9 -14.74 -8.23 14.68
CA PHE A 9 -13.60 -8.66 15.51
C PHE A 9 -13.36 -10.18 15.50
N SER A 10 -14.15 -10.96 14.75
CA SER A 10 -13.99 -12.42 14.66
C SER A 10 -12.90 -12.79 13.65
N TYR A 11 -11.67 -12.35 13.88
CA TYR A 11 -10.53 -12.58 12.99
C TYR A 11 -10.39 -14.04 12.57
N ARG A 12 -9.94 -14.24 11.32
CA ARG A 12 -9.63 -15.57 10.78
C ARG A 12 -8.15 -15.90 10.94
N TYR A 13 -7.85 -17.17 11.09
CA TYR A 13 -6.48 -17.67 11.12
C TYR A 13 -6.31 -18.70 10.00
N GLU A 14 -5.45 -18.40 9.02
CA GLU A 14 -5.06 -19.30 7.94
C GLU A 14 -3.52 -19.27 7.83
N HIS A 15 -2.88 -20.39 7.51
CA HIS A 15 -1.41 -20.48 7.41
C HIS A 15 -0.63 -19.93 8.65
N GLY A 16 -1.25 -19.96 9.84
CA GLY A 16 -0.65 -19.43 11.08
C GLY A 16 -0.67 -17.90 11.22
N ARG A 17 -1.30 -17.19 10.27
CA ARG A 17 -1.41 -15.72 10.24
C ARG A 17 -2.85 -15.28 10.48
N ARG A 18 -3.05 -14.07 11.00
CA ARG A 18 -4.38 -13.48 11.26
C ARG A 18 -4.86 -12.69 10.03
N TYR A 19 -6.14 -12.81 9.67
CA TYR A 19 -6.77 -12.09 8.55
C TYR A 19 -8.06 -11.39 9.01
N HIS A 20 -8.50 -10.39 8.23
CA HIS A 20 -9.73 -9.64 8.48
C HIS A 20 -10.98 -10.52 8.37
N ALA A 21 -12.06 -10.09 9.04
CA ALA A 21 -13.35 -10.79 9.04
C ALA A 21 -14.47 -10.02 8.31
N PHE A 22 -14.31 -8.70 8.16
CA PHE A 22 -15.24 -7.86 7.41
C PHE A 22 -14.97 -8.01 5.90
N HIS A 23 -15.99 -8.32 5.10
CA HIS A 23 -15.84 -8.64 3.67
C HIS A 23 -14.87 -9.82 3.43
N GLU A 24 -15.06 -10.92 4.16
CA GLU A 24 -14.21 -12.12 4.13
C GLU A 24 -13.85 -12.53 2.69
N GLY A 25 -12.54 -12.54 2.39
CA GLY A 25 -11.99 -12.92 1.09
C GLY A 25 -11.83 -11.76 0.10
N ALA A 26 -12.13 -10.51 0.48
CA ALA A 26 -11.88 -9.32 -0.35
C ALA A 26 -10.41 -8.87 -0.37
N TYR A 27 -9.61 -9.33 0.59
CA TYR A 27 -8.18 -9.04 0.70
C TYR A 27 -7.41 -10.30 1.13
N LEU A 28 -6.18 -10.49 0.65
CA LEU A 28 -5.45 -11.77 0.79
C LEU A 28 -4.20 -11.67 1.67
N VAL A 29 -3.94 -10.51 2.24
CA VAL A 29 -2.78 -10.27 3.11
C VAL A 29 -3.25 -10.31 4.57
N PRO A 30 -2.43 -10.85 5.49
CA PRO A 30 -2.73 -10.87 6.92
C PRO A 30 -2.87 -9.47 7.54
N ASN A 31 -3.24 -9.42 8.82
CA ASN A 31 -3.34 -8.20 9.63
C ASN A 31 -2.84 -8.40 11.09
N ASP A 32 -2.02 -9.42 11.33
CA ASP A 32 -1.36 -9.68 12.62
C ASP A 32 -0.20 -8.70 12.89
N ASP A 33 0.41 -8.81 14.06
CA ASP A 33 1.47 -7.92 14.52
C ASP A 33 2.71 -7.97 13.61
N GLU A 34 3.02 -9.14 13.03
CA GLU A 34 4.11 -9.25 12.04
C GLU A 34 3.82 -8.39 10.81
N GLU A 35 2.57 -8.38 10.34
CA GLU A 35 2.17 -7.56 9.21
C GLU A 35 2.14 -6.07 9.54
N GLN A 36 1.63 -5.71 10.71
CA GLN A 36 1.61 -4.31 11.17
C GLN A 36 3.03 -3.74 11.25
N ASN A 37 3.98 -4.49 11.82
CA ASN A 37 5.39 -4.08 11.84
C ASN A 37 5.98 -3.91 10.44
N ARG A 38 5.57 -4.74 9.47
CA ARG A 38 5.98 -4.59 8.06
C ARG A 38 5.42 -3.28 7.46
N MET A 39 4.15 -2.98 7.71
CA MET A 39 3.50 -1.74 7.24
C MET A 39 4.15 -0.49 7.85
N ASP A 40 4.47 -0.51 9.14
CA ASP A 40 5.17 0.60 9.81
C ASP A 40 6.58 0.80 9.24
N LEU A 41 7.28 -0.29 8.88
CA LEU A 41 8.57 -0.19 8.17
C LEU A 41 8.41 0.41 6.77
N VAL A 42 7.33 0.09 6.05
CA VAL A 42 6.99 0.76 4.77
C VAL A 42 6.79 2.25 5.01
N HIS A 43 6.01 2.66 6.02
CA HIS A 43 5.83 4.07 6.35
C HIS A 43 7.18 4.76 6.62
N HIS A 44 8.08 4.14 7.39
CA HIS A 44 9.42 4.68 7.63
C HIS A 44 10.23 4.84 6.33
N ILE A 45 10.15 3.89 5.41
CA ILE A 45 10.81 3.97 4.10
C ILE A 45 10.32 5.16 3.29
N TYR A 46 9.01 5.40 3.26
CA TYR A 46 8.43 6.59 2.61
C TYR A 46 8.88 7.88 3.30
N SER A 47 8.91 7.91 4.63
CA SER A 47 9.41 9.07 5.40
C SER A 47 10.87 9.40 5.06
N LEU A 48 11.75 8.40 5.00
CA LEU A 48 13.14 8.59 4.55
C LEU A 48 13.20 9.12 3.11
N LEU A 49 12.41 8.53 2.21
CA LEU A 49 12.40 8.90 0.80
C LEU A 49 11.87 10.33 0.57
N LEU A 50 10.90 10.77 1.37
CA LEU A 50 10.25 12.08 1.31
C LEU A 50 10.91 13.12 2.25
N ALA A 51 12.03 12.77 2.88
CA ALA A 51 12.73 13.62 3.85
C ALA A 51 11.80 14.12 4.98
N GLY A 52 10.98 13.23 5.52
CA GLY A 52 10.05 13.46 6.62
C GLY A 52 8.67 13.96 6.20
N LYS A 53 8.46 14.36 4.94
CA LYS A 53 7.14 14.79 4.47
C LYS A 53 6.19 13.60 4.30
N LEU A 54 4.90 13.83 4.53
CA LEU A 54 3.85 12.82 4.36
C LEU A 54 3.20 12.83 2.97
N HIS A 55 3.31 13.93 2.25
CA HIS A 55 2.65 14.17 0.97
C HIS A 55 3.54 14.96 0.00
N THR A 56 3.22 14.87 -1.29
CA THR A 56 3.87 15.59 -2.39
C THR A 56 2.92 16.57 -3.09
N ALA A 57 1.60 16.40 -2.90
CA ALA A 57 0.59 17.32 -3.36
C ALA A 57 0.77 18.69 -2.68
N PRO A 58 0.56 19.79 -3.41
CA PRO A 58 0.71 21.15 -2.89
C PRO A 58 -0.54 21.56 -2.09
N ILE A 59 -0.84 20.83 -1.02
CA ILE A 59 -1.86 21.18 -0.03
C ILE A 59 -1.30 22.22 0.94
N ASP A 60 -2.16 23.13 1.41
CA ASP A 60 -1.77 24.23 2.32
C ASP A 60 -2.46 24.10 3.69
N ASN A 61 -3.79 24.20 3.72
CA ASN A 61 -4.56 24.12 4.96
C ASN A 61 -5.82 23.26 4.79
N PRO A 62 -5.67 21.93 4.54
CA PRO A 62 -6.83 21.05 4.41
C PRO A 62 -7.62 21.01 5.73
N GLN A 63 -8.95 21.08 5.64
CA GLN A 63 -9.84 21.02 6.82
C GLN A 63 -10.42 19.63 7.03
N ARG A 64 -10.55 18.84 5.96
CA ARG A 64 -11.03 17.45 6.05
C ARG A 64 -10.24 16.53 5.15
N VAL A 65 -9.65 15.48 5.72
CA VAL A 65 -8.71 14.57 5.07
C VAL A 65 -9.19 13.13 5.19
N LEU A 66 -9.08 12.37 4.11
CA LEU A 66 -9.35 10.93 4.08
C LEU A 66 -8.07 10.17 3.78
N ASP A 67 -7.73 9.18 4.59
CA ASP A 67 -6.69 8.19 4.33
C ASP A 67 -7.32 6.84 4.02
N LEU A 68 -7.25 6.41 2.76
CA LEU A 68 -7.88 5.19 2.27
C LEU A 68 -6.95 3.99 2.46
N GLY A 69 -7.46 2.92 3.07
CA GLY A 69 -6.68 1.73 3.39
C GLY A 69 -5.56 2.06 4.36
N THR A 70 -5.93 2.68 5.49
CA THR A 70 -5.00 3.32 6.43
C THR A 70 -4.07 2.31 7.15
N GLY A 71 -4.36 1.01 7.10
CA GLY A 71 -3.52 -0.02 7.70
C GLY A 71 -3.40 0.18 9.21
N THR A 72 -2.19 0.39 9.73
CA THR A 72 -1.96 0.68 11.16
C THR A 72 -2.48 2.05 11.59
N GLY A 73 -2.83 2.92 10.65
CA GLY A 73 -3.23 4.30 10.91
C GLY A 73 -2.06 5.28 11.05
N ILE A 74 -0.81 4.80 10.95
CA ILE A 74 0.39 5.60 11.24
C ILE A 74 0.48 6.87 10.38
N TRP A 75 0.13 6.80 9.10
CA TRP A 75 0.10 7.99 8.24
C TRP A 75 -0.96 9.00 8.68
N ALA A 76 -2.18 8.52 8.96
CA ALA A 76 -3.28 9.39 9.40
C ALA A 76 -2.98 10.06 10.74
N ILE A 77 -2.34 9.34 11.68
CA ILE A 77 -1.91 9.86 12.98
C ILE A 77 -0.86 10.96 12.79
N ASP A 78 0.21 10.69 12.05
CA ASP A 78 1.27 11.68 11.81
C ASP A 78 0.71 12.91 11.08
N PHE A 79 -0.19 12.72 10.11
CA PHE A 79 -0.84 13.82 9.40
C PHE A 79 -1.70 14.68 10.34
N ALA A 80 -2.46 14.04 11.24
CA ALA A 80 -3.31 14.72 12.21
C ALA A 80 -2.49 15.54 13.22
N ASP A 81 -1.32 15.04 13.63
CA ASP A 81 -0.37 15.77 14.49
C ASP A 81 0.23 16.99 13.77
N GLU A 82 0.57 16.88 12.48
CA GLU A 82 1.07 18.01 11.67
C GLU A 82 -0.02 19.06 11.34
N HIS A 83 -1.30 18.63 11.30
CA HIS A 83 -2.44 19.46 10.90
C HIS A 83 -3.55 19.44 11.98
N PRO A 84 -3.34 20.05 13.16
CA PRO A 84 -4.27 19.97 14.29
C PRO A 84 -5.64 20.63 14.02
N SER A 85 -5.76 21.45 12.96
CA SER A 85 -7.04 22.03 12.52
C SER A 85 -7.85 21.14 11.58
N ALA A 86 -7.24 20.10 11.01
CA ALA A 86 -7.89 19.20 10.07
C ALA A 86 -8.63 18.07 10.79
N GLU A 87 -9.83 17.70 10.33
CA GLU A 87 -10.46 16.42 10.63
C GLU A 87 -9.83 15.34 9.74
N VAL A 88 -9.14 14.36 10.33
CA VAL A 88 -8.51 13.24 9.60
C VAL A 88 -9.32 11.98 9.84
N VAL A 89 -9.80 11.37 8.76
CA VAL A 89 -10.53 10.10 8.77
C VAL A 89 -9.66 9.05 8.09
N GLY A 90 -9.33 7.95 8.78
CA GLY A 90 -8.71 6.78 8.18
C GLY A 90 -9.72 5.65 8.03
N THR A 91 -9.73 4.98 6.88
CA THR A 91 -10.59 3.81 6.64
C THR A 91 -9.79 2.56 6.35
N ASP A 92 -10.20 1.43 6.92
CA ASP A 92 -9.62 0.12 6.63
C ASP A 92 -10.64 -1.01 6.87
N LEU A 93 -10.45 -2.16 6.22
CA LEU A 93 -11.24 -3.36 6.49
C LEU A 93 -10.99 -3.92 7.91
N SER A 94 -9.82 -3.64 8.47
CA SER A 94 -9.38 -4.18 9.75
C SER A 94 -9.35 -3.10 10.84
N PRO A 95 -10.03 -3.29 11.99
CA PRO A 95 -9.83 -2.44 13.15
C PRO A 95 -8.56 -2.84 13.89
N ILE A 96 -7.40 -2.40 13.39
CA ILE A 96 -6.06 -2.70 13.94
C ILE A 96 -5.31 -1.44 14.39
N GLN A 97 -5.97 -0.28 14.32
CA GLN A 97 -5.39 1.01 14.67
C GLN A 97 -5.34 1.18 16.20
N PRO A 98 -4.38 1.96 16.73
CA PRO A 98 -4.25 2.16 18.17
C PRO A 98 -5.43 2.94 18.76
N ASP A 99 -5.72 2.70 20.05
CA ASP A 99 -6.78 3.43 20.77
C ASP A 99 -6.39 4.88 21.10
N TRP A 100 -5.09 5.15 21.29
CA TRP A 100 -4.57 6.46 21.66
C TRP A 100 -4.10 7.21 20.42
N VAL A 101 -4.95 8.12 19.93
CA VAL A 101 -4.76 8.87 18.68
C VAL A 101 -5.01 10.37 18.92
N PRO A 102 -4.54 11.26 18.03
CA PRO A 102 -4.87 12.68 18.09
C PRO A 102 -6.38 12.91 18.10
N ALA A 103 -6.85 13.95 18.82
CA ALA A 103 -8.28 14.21 19.00
C ALA A 103 -9.02 14.55 17.69
N ASN A 104 -8.27 14.90 16.65
CA ASN A 104 -8.74 15.21 15.31
C ASN A 104 -8.58 14.04 14.32
N CYS A 105 -8.16 12.86 14.78
CA CYS A 105 -8.03 11.64 13.98
C CYS A 105 -9.08 10.61 14.40
N VAL A 106 -9.82 10.07 13.43
CA VAL A 106 -10.82 9.01 13.65
C VAL A 106 -10.63 7.87 12.66
N PHE A 107 -10.89 6.64 13.11
CA PHE A 107 -10.81 5.45 12.29
C PHE A 107 -12.17 4.78 12.12
N GLU A 108 -12.48 4.41 10.88
CA GLU A 108 -13.72 3.73 10.52
C GLU A 108 -13.40 2.38 9.86
N VAL A 109 -14.11 1.33 10.29
CA VAL A 109 -14.06 0.05 9.59
C VAL A 109 -14.96 0.16 8.37
N ASP A 110 -14.37 0.28 7.20
CA ASP A 110 -15.06 0.54 5.94
C ASP A 110 -14.31 -0.06 4.75
N ASP A 111 -15.06 -0.46 3.72
CA ASP A 111 -14.49 -0.88 2.44
C ASP A 111 -14.59 0.29 1.47
N PHE A 112 -13.47 0.85 1.03
CA PHE A 112 -13.51 1.96 0.07
C PHE A 112 -14.10 1.54 -1.29
N GLU A 113 -14.25 0.24 -1.56
CA GLU A 113 -14.96 -0.30 -2.72
C GLU A 113 -16.49 -0.33 -2.55
N ASP A 114 -17.03 -0.05 -1.37
CA ASP A 114 -18.46 0.18 -1.15
C ASP A 114 -18.88 1.62 -1.51
N PRO A 115 -20.19 1.90 -1.68
CA PRO A 115 -20.68 3.27 -1.93
C PRO A 115 -20.33 4.23 -0.78
N TRP A 116 -19.66 5.34 -1.11
CA TRP A 116 -19.29 6.35 -0.12
C TRP A 116 -20.51 7.18 0.30
N VAL A 117 -20.83 7.17 1.59
CA VAL A 117 -22.02 7.83 2.17
C VAL A 117 -21.68 9.11 2.96
N TYR A 118 -20.52 9.71 2.71
CA TYR A 118 -20.08 10.93 3.38
C TYR A 118 -21.02 12.10 3.09
N LYS A 119 -21.37 12.85 4.15
CA LYS A 119 -22.23 14.05 4.03
C LYS A 119 -21.46 15.31 3.62
N LYS A 120 -20.15 15.28 3.77
CA LYS A 120 -19.22 16.37 3.44
C LYS A 120 -18.10 15.79 2.59
N SER A 121 -17.70 16.53 1.57
CA SER A 121 -16.52 16.21 0.79
C SER A 121 -15.23 16.48 1.57
N PHE A 122 -14.11 16.00 1.04
CA PHE A 122 -12.78 16.15 1.61
C PHE A 122 -11.97 17.21 0.84
N ASP A 123 -11.02 17.84 1.51
CA ASP A 123 -10.05 18.74 0.85
C ASP A 123 -8.84 17.96 0.33
N TYR A 124 -8.56 16.81 0.95
CA TYR A 124 -7.46 15.94 0.58
C TYR A 124 -7.85 14.47 0.78
N ILE A 125 -7.64 13.65 -0.24
CA ILE A 125 -7.76 12.20 -0.16
C ILE A 125 -6.37 11.62 -0.46
N HIS A 126 -5.84 10.87 0.49
CA HIS A 126 -4.58 10.16 0.39
C HIS A 126 -4.84 8.65 0.30
N ALA A 127 -4.03 7.97 -0.49
CA ALA A 127 -3.97 6.52 -0.52
C ALA A 127 -2.53 6.05 -0.74
N ARG A 128 -2.08 5.08 0.03
CA ARG A 128 -0.73 4.51 -0.08
C ARG A 128 -0.78 2.99 -0.13
N GLU A 129 0.00 2.40 -1.05
CA GLU A 129 0.15 0.95 -1.22
C GLU A 129 -1.19 0.21 -1.47
N LEU A 130 -2.10 0.84 -2.23
CA LEU A 130 -3.40 0.26 -2.62
C LEU A 130 -3.36 -0.57 -3.92
N GLU A 131 -2.19 -0.73 -4.53
CA GLU A 131 -2.01 -1.73 -5.57
C GLU A 131 -2.38 -3.13 -5.02
N GLY A 132 -3.06 -3.94 -5.83
CA GLY A 132 -3.59 -5.22 -5.36
C GLY A 132 -4.81 -5.13 -4.42
N CYS A 133 -5.29 -3.91 -4.10
CA CYS A 133 -6.45 -3.70 -3.24
C CYS A 133 -7.70 -3.23 -4.00
N ILE A 134 -7.54 -2.74 -5.22
CA ILE A 134 -8.62 -2.13 -6.03
C ILE A 134 -9.07 -3.10 -7.13
N SER A 135 -10.34 -3.51 -7.11
CA SER A 135 -10.94 -4.37 -8.14
C SER A 135 -11.49 -3.58 -9.33
N ASN A 136 -11.95 -2.35 -9.09
CA ASN A 136 -12.47 -1.45 -10.12
C ASN A 136 -11.86 -0.06 -10.02
N GLU A 137 -10.75 0.15 -10.73
CA GLU A 137 -10.02 1.41 -10.68
C GLU A 137 -10.83 2.59 -11.23
N GLN A 138 -11.68 2.40 -12.24
CA GLN A 138 -12.53 3.48 -12.75
C GLN A 138 -13.47 3.98 -11.65
N GLN A 139 -14.15 3.06 -10.97
CA GLN A 139 -15.05 3.40 -9.87
C GLN A 139 -14.30 4.02 -8.69
N PHE A 140 -13.10 3.53 -8.37
CA PHE A 140 -12.24 4.13 -7.35
C PHE A 140 -11.96 5.61 -7.68
N PHE A 141 -11.44 5.91 -8.88
CA PHE A 141 -11.14 7.28 -9.27
C PHE A 141 -12.38 8.17 -9.37
N ASP A 142 -13.50 7.66 -9.89
CA ASP A 142 -14.76 8.40 -9.94
C ASP A 142 -15.24 8.78 -8.54
N ARG A 143 -15.20 7.86 -7.56
CA ARG A 143 -15.58 8.14 -6.17
C ARG A 143 -14.67 9.13 -5.50
N THR A 144 -13.35 9.01 -5.67
CA THR A 144 -12.41 9.99 -5.12
C THR A 144 -12.68 11.38 -5.69
N PHE A 145 -12.94 11.49 -7.00
CA PHE A 145 -13.28 12.75 -7.65
C PHE A 145 -14.59 13.32 -7.12
N GLU A 146 -15.65 12.52 -7.01
CA GLU A 146 -16.96 12.95 -6.51
C GLU A 146 -16.90 13.45 -5.07
N ASN A 147 -16.06 12.84 -4.22
CA ASN A 147 -15.98 13.13 -2.80
C ASN A 147 -14.93 14.18 -2.42
N LEU A 148 -14.24 14.79 -3.39
CA LEU A 148 -13.39 15.96 -3.15
C LEU A 148 -14.15 17.28 -3.27
N ASN A 149 -13.77 18.28 -2.49
CA ASN A 149 -14.15 19.68 -2.71
C ASN A 149 -13.52 20.20 -4.01
N SER A 150 -14.13 21.19 -4.65
CA SER A 150 -13.45 21.95 -5.71
C SER A 150 -12.18 22.56 -5.13
N GLY A 151 -11.07 22.38 -5.83
CA GLY A 151 -9.74 22.74 -5.35
C GLY A 151 -9.04 21.71 -4.46
N GLY A 152 -9.72 20.62 -4.06
CA GLY A 152 -9.15 19.54 -3.29
C GLY A 152 -8.26 18.60 -4.10
N TYR A 153 -7.45 17.79 -3.41
CA TYR A 153 -6.44 16.94 -4.05
C TYR A 153 -6.67 15.45 -3.76
N LEU A 154 -6.45 14.62 -4.77
CA LEU A 154 -6.15 13.20 -4.60
C LEU A 154 -4.64 13.02 -4.66
N GLU A 155 -4.05 12.28 -3.74
CA GLU A 155 -2.67 11.79 -3.83
C GLU A 155 -2.60 10.26 -3.64
N LEU A 156 -1.79 9.63 -4.48
CA LEU A 156 -1.53 8.20 -4.52
C LEU A 156 -0.03 7.97 -4.38
N GLN A 157 0.34 7.03 -3.53
CA GLN A 157 1.73 6.62 -3.31
C GLN A 157 1.83 5.10 -3.42
N ALA A 158 2.45 4.58 -4.47
CA ALA A 158 2.43 3.12 -4.72
C ALA A 158 3.72 2.61 -5.33
N GLN A 159 4.09 1.39 -4.95
CA GLN A 159 5.21 0.70 -5.57
C GLN A 159 4.78 0.03 -6.87
N ARG A 160 5.72 -0.10 -7.79
CA ARG A 160 5.55 -0.98 -8.94
C ARG A 160 5.68 -2.44 -8.48
N GLY A 161 4.80 -3.30 -8.96
CA GLY A 161 4.87 -4.75 -8.70
C GLY A 161 6.07 -5.52 -9.31
N PHE A 162 7.09 -4.86 -9.88
CA PHE A 162 8.27 -5.54 -10.49
C PHE A 162 9.59 -4.94 -10.08
N PHE A 163 10.55 -5.85 -9.84
CA PHE A 163 11.95 -5.52 -9.66
C PHE A 163 12.58 -4.96 -10.95
N MET A 164 13.50 -4.02 -10.77
CA MET A 164 14.33 -3.47 -11.83
C MET A 164 15.79 -3.43 -11.36
N SER A 165 16.73 -3.32 -12.31
CA SER A 165 18.15 -3.06 -12.03
C SER A 165 18.75 -2.19 -13.13
N ASP A 166 19.73 -1.35 -12.79
CA ASP A 166 20.43 -0.51 -13.76
C ASP A 166 21.69 -1.17 -14.38
N ASP A 167 22.12 -2.33 -13.86
CA ASP A 167 23.41 -2.96 -14.16
C ASP A 167 23.32 -4.44 -14.57
N ASP A 168 22.15 -4.85 -15.09
CA ASP A 168 21.83 -6.24 -15.46
C ASP A 168 21.89 -7.27 -14.32
N SER A 169 22.11 -6.84 -13.08
CA SER A 169 22.19 -7.77 -11.94
C SER A 169 20.87 -8.51 -11.67
N ILE A 170 19.74 -7.99 -12.16
CA ILE A 170 18.44 -8.69 -12.15
C ILE A 170 18.52 -10.08 -12.80
N LYS A 171 19.39 -10.29 -13.79
CA LYS A 171 19.61 -11.63 -14.41
C LYS A 171 20.08 -12.71 -13.42
N ARG A 172 20.54 -12.31 -12.22
CA ARG A 172 20.90 -13.21 -11.11
C ARG A 172 19.79 -13.37 -10.07
N ALA A 173 18.69 -12.63 -10.18
CA ALA A 173 17.54 -12.62 -9.28
C ALA A 173 16.41 -13.52 -9.79
N VAL A 174 16.75 -14.70 -10.30
CA VAL A 174 15.83 -15.59 -11.03
C VAL A 174 14.62 -15.98 -10.17
N ASN A 175 14.82 -16.31 -8.90
CA ASN A 175 13.75 -16.75 -8.02
C ASN A 175 12.91 -15.57 -7.52
N ALA A 176 13.51 -14.40 -7.32
CA ALA A 176 12.79 -13.17 -7.01
C ALA A 176 11.88 -12.74 -8.19
N GLU A 177 12.36 -12.85 -9.43
CA GLU A 177 11.56 -12.58 -10.62
C GLU A 177 10.40 -13.58 -10.77
N VAL A 178 10.64 -14.88 -10.59
CA VAL A 178 9.58 -15.91 -10.59
C VAL A 178 8.54 -15.64 -9.50
N TRP A 179 8.97 -15.23 -8.31
CA TRP A 179 8.06 -14.86 -7.23
C TRP A 179 7.21 -13.64 -7.60
N ALA A 180 7.81 -12.58 -8.13
CA ALA A 180 7.09 -11.37 -8.51
C ALA A 180 6.08 -11.65 -9.65
N GLU A 181 6.44 -12.49 -10.62
CA GLU A 181 5.54 -12.93 -11.69
C GLU A 181 4.37 -13.75 -11.13
N ALA A 182 4.62 -14.73 -10.26
CA ALA A 182 3.56 -15.52 -9.63
C ALA A 182 2.61 -14.66 -8.78
N VAL A 183 3.14 -13.69 -8.02
CA VAL A 183 2.31 -12.73 -7.27
C VAL A 183 1.44 -11.91 -8.22
N ARG A 184 1.99 -11.42 -9.33
CA ARG A 184 1.24 -10.67 -10.35
C ARG A 184 0.12 -11.52 -10.96
N ASP A 185 0.43 -12.72 -11.42
CA ASP A 185 -0.55 -13.64 -12.02
C ASP A 185 -1.66 -13.99 -11.04
N SER A 186 -1.30 -14.24 -9.79
CA SER A 186 -2.25 -14.46 -8.71
C SER A 186 -3.16 -13.24 -8.49
N SER A 187 -2.58 -12.03 -8.41
CA SER A 187 -3.33 -10.79 -8.17
C SER A 187 -4.34 -10.52 -9.31
N ASN A 188 -3.93 -10.75 -10.55
CA ASN A 188 -4.78 -10.65 -11.73
C ASN A 188 -5.90 -11.71 -11.72
N LYS A 189 -5.58 -12.96 -11.38
CA LYS A 189 -6.57 -14.03 -11.26
C LYS A 189 -7.58 -13.77 -10.14
N PHE A 190 -7.12 -13.17 -9.05
CA PHE A 190 -7.97 -12.78 -7.92
C PHE A 190 -8.88 -11.58 -8.26
N GLY A 191 -8.51 -10.76 -9.24
CA GLY A 191 -9.30 -9.63 -9.72
C GLY A 191 -8.89 -8.28 -9.13
N LYS A 192 -7.75 -8.21 -8.43
CA LYS A 192 -7.17 -6.97 -7.90
C LYS A 192 -5.70 -6.90 -8.32
N PRO A 193 -5.38 -6.31 -9.49
CA PRO A 193 -4.02 -6.30 -10.02
C PRO A 193 -3.05 -5.51 -9.14
N ILE A 194 -1.85 -6.05 -8.91
CA ILE A 194 -0.76 -5.37 -8.18
C ILE A 194 0.09 -4.48 -9.10
N ASP A 195 0.01 -4.65 -10.42
CA ASP A 195 0.80 -3.91 -11.40
C ASP A 195 0.00 -2.83 -12.13
N CYS A 196 -0.68 -1.99 -11.35
CA CYS A 196 -1.59 -0.98 -11.88
C CYS A 196 -1.07 0.47 -11.72
N ALA A 197 -0.18 0.73 -10.75
CA ALA A 197 0.27 2.07 -10.38
C ALA A 197 0.85 2.90 -11.53
N MET A 198 1.57 2.26 -12.48
CA MET A 198 2.16 2.97 -13.63
C MET A 198 1.13 3.56 -14.60
N ASN A 199 -0.14 3.18 -14.49
CA ASN A 199 -1.22 3.68 -15.34
C ASN A 199 -2.13 4.66 -14.59
N TRP A 200 -1.90 4.93 -13.29
CA TRP A 200 -2.82 5.73 -12.48
C TRP A 200 -2.85 7.19 -12.89
N LYS A 201 -1.75 7.78 -13.37
CA LYS A 201 -1.75 9.16 -13.86
C LYS A 201 -2.79 9.38 -14.96
N GLU A 202 -2.85 8.49 -15.94
CA GLU A 202 -3.82 8.56 -17.04
C GLU A 202 -5.26 8.41 -16.54
N LYS A 203 -5.47 7.57 -15.52
CA LYS A 203 -6.79 7.36 -14.92
C LYS A 203 -7.25 8.55 -14.08
N VAL A 204 -6.35 9.17 -13.34
CA VAL A 204 -6.60 10.43 -12.62
C VAL A 204 -6.99 11.54 -13.62
N ILE A 205 -6.27 11.68 -14.74
CA ILE A 205 -6.65 12.63 -15.81
C ILE A 205 -8.05 12.29 -16.36
N LYS A 206 -8.31 11.02 -16.67
CA LYS A 206 -9.58 10.56 -17.24
C LYS A 206 -10.78 10.79 -16.30
N ALA A 207 -10.57 10.69 -14.99
CA ALA A 207 -11.60 10.95 -13.98
C ALA A 207 -11.97 12.45 -13.86
N GLY A 208 -11.20 13.35 -14.49
CA GLY A 208 -11.51 14.78 -14.57
C GLY A 208 -10.63 15.67 -13.68
N PHE A 209 -9.62 15.11 -13.03
CA PHE A 209 -8.64 15.90 -12.28
C PHE A 209 -7.80 16.77 -13.23
N VAL A 210 -7.44 17.97 -12.76
CA VAL A 210 -6.55 18.91 -13.42
C VAL A 210 -5.22 19.01 -12.68
N ASP A 211 -4.23 19.69 -13.29
CA ASP A 211 -2.88 19.87 -12.73
C ASP A 211 -2.19 18.55 -12.30
N VAL A 212 -2.45 17.46 -13.02
CA VAL A 212 -2.00 16.12 -12.63
C VAL A 212 -0.47 16.00 -12.72
N HIS A 213 0.15 15.67 -11.59
CA HIS A 213 1.58 15.45 -11.46
C HIS A 213 1.90 13.97 -11.21
N GLU A 214 3.03 13.52 -11.72
CA GLU A 214 3.61 12.22 -11.41
C GLU A 214 5.11 12.38 -11.20
N GLU A 215 5.59 11.94 -10.05
CA GLU A 215 6.99 11.79 -9.73
C GLU A 215 7.30 10.31 -9.50
N VAL A 216 8.35 9.80 -10.13
CA VAL A 216 8.81 8.41 -9.93
C VAL A 216 10.16 8.42 -9.24
N ARG A 217 10.26 7.79 -8.07
CA ARG A 217 11.51 7.58 -7.35
C ARG A 217 11.90 6.10 -7.36
N LYS A 218 13.14 5.80 -6.96
CA LYS A 218 13.64 4.43 -6.82
C LYS A 218 13.76 4.08 -5.35
N ILE A 219 13.16 2.96 -4.94
CA ILE A 219 13.40 2.32 -3.64
C ILE A 219 14.38 1.16 -3.89
N PRO A 220 15.68 1.32 -3.57
CA PRO A 220 16.65 0.23 -3.70
C PRO A 220 16.32 -0.91 -2.73
N ILE A 221 16.73 -2.13 -3.08
CA ILE A 221 16.68 -3.29 -2.20
C ILE A 221 18.12 -3.66 -1.84
N GLY A 222 18.48 -3.47 -0.57
CA GLY A 222 19.82 -3.69 -0.06
C GLY A 222 20.70 -2.43 -0.02
N ALA A 223 21.84 -2.53 0.65
CA ALA A 223 22.71 -1.39 0.98
C ALA A 223 23.72 -0.99 -0.12
N TRP A 224 23.43 -1.34 -1.38
CA TRP A 224 24.31 -1.10 -2.53
C TRP A 224 24.40 0.37 -3.01
N PRO A 225 23.39 1.26 -2.81
CA PRO A 225 23.51 2.66 -3.22
C PRO A 225 24.68 3.38 -2.54
N LYS A 226 25.30 4.33 -3.24
CA LYS A 226 26.33 5.21 -2.66
C LYS A 226 25.74 6.33 -1.82
N ASP A 227 24.59 6.87 -2.25
CA ASP A 227 23.86 7.90 -1.53
C ASP A 227 23.45 7.38 -0.13
N PRO A 228 23.74 8.14 0.94
CA PRO A 228 23.52 7.66 2.30
C PRO A 228 22.02 7.48 2.63
N VAL A 229 21.13 8.30 2.08
CA VAL A 229 19.68 8.19 2.32
C VAL A 229 19.15 6.95 1.61
N LEU A 230 19.46 6.79 0.31
CA LEU A 230 19.04 5.61 -0.46
C LEU A 230 19.66 4.32 0.08
N LYS A 231 20.87 4.37 0.63
CA LYS A 231 21.46 3.22 1.32
C LYS A 231 20.67 2.81 2.55
N GLU A 232 20.19 3.78 3.35
CA GLU A 232 19.38 3.50 4.52
C GLU A 232 18.01 2.96 4.13
N VAL A 233 17.35 3.61 3.15
CA VAL A 233 16.13 3.11 2.51
C VAL A 233 16.31 1.66 2.07
N GLY A 234 17.43 1.33 1.41
CA GLY A 234 17.68 -0.02 0.91
C GLY A 234 17.87 -1.08 1.99
N LYS A 235 18.45 -0.71 3.15
CA LYS A 235 18.54 -1.61 4.31
C LYS A 235 17.16 -1.91 4.89
N CYS A 236 16.30 -0.92 5.00
CA CYS A 236 14.92 -1.11 5.44
C CYS A 236 14.14 -1.94 4.42
N GLN A 237 14.27 -1.62 3.13
CA GLN A 237 13.52 -2.28 2.06
C GLN A 237 13.85 -3.78 1.96
N VAL A 238 15.10 -4.21 2.11
CA VAL A 238 15.40 -5.66 2.03
C VAL A 238 14.73 -6.46 3.16
N VAL A 239 14.57 -5.86 4.34
CA VAL A 239 13.84 -6.46 5.47
C VAL A 239 12.34 -6.51 5.15
N GLN A 240 11.79 -5.37 4.72
CA GLN A 240 10.39 -5.24 4.32
C GLN A 240 10.01 -6.23 3.21
N SER A 241 10.84 -6.37 2.18
CA SER A 241 10.55 -7.21 1.01
C SER A 241 10.64 -8.70 1.36
N CYS A 242 11.55 -9.09 2.27
CA CYS A 242 11.57 -10.45 2.81
C CYS A 242 10.29 -10.76 3.61
N ALA A 243 9.83 -9.81 4.42
CA ALA A 243 8.57 -9.96 5.16
C ALA A 243 7.35 -9.98 4.23
N ALA A 244 7.36 -9.20 3.14
CA ALA A 244 6.30 -9.22 2.13
C ALA A 244 6.22 -10.57 1.40
N ILE A 245 7.36 -11.22 1.11
CA ILE A 245 7.38 -12.60 0.61
C ILE A 245 6.68 -13.55 1.58
N ASP A 246 6.98 -13.45 2.88
CA ASP A 246 6.35 -14.31 3.90
C ASP A 246 4.84 -14.05 4.06
N SER A 247 4.43 -12.80 3.87
CA SER A 247 3.06 -12.33 4.02
C SER A 247 2.15 -12.69 2.83
N TYR A 248 2.59 -12.37 1.60
CA TYR A 248 1.73 -12.43 0.42
C TYR A 248 1.61 -13.85 -0.16
N THR A 249 2.70 -14.61 -0.06
CA THR A 249 2.85 -15.86 -0.79
C THR A 249 1.86 -16.96 -0.43
N PRO A 250 1.55 -17.26 0.84
CA PRO A 250 0.68 -18.40 1.17
C PRO A 250 -0.70 -18.30 0.50
N MET A 251 -1.34 -17.14 0.55
CA MET A 251 -2.67 -16.96 -0.03
C MET A 251 -2.61 -16.84 -1.56
N LEU A 252 -1.65 -16.09 -2.09
CA LEU A 252 -1.58 -15.87 -3.54
C LEU A 252 -1.13 -17.14 -4.29
N LEU A 253 -0.01 -17.74 -3.89
CA LEU A 253 0.53 -18.87 -4.64
C LEU A 253 -0.20 -20.18 -4.27
N GLU A 254 -0.42 -20.47 -2.98
CA GLU A 254 -1.03 -21.75 -2.60
C GLU A 254 -2.56 -21.75 -2.81
N LYS A 255 -3.28 -20.70 -2.37
CA LYS A 255 -4.76 -20.68 -2.45
C LYS A 255 -5.28 -20.26 -3.83
N VAL A 256 -4.72 -19.20 -4.44
CA VAL A 256 -5.22 -18.69 -5.72
C VAL A 256 -4.63 -19.42 -6.92
N LEU A 257 -3.32 -19.66 -6.95
CA LEU A 257 -2.66 -20.38 -8.05
C LEU A 257 -2.64 -21.91 -7.86
N GLY A 258 -2.82 -22.41 -6.64
CA GLY A 258 -2.83 -23.85 -6.36
C GLY A 258 -1.44 -24.48 -6.28
N TRP A 259 -0.39 -23.69 -6.02
CA TRP A 259 0.97 -24.19 -5.85
C TRP A 259 1.09 -25.08 -4.61
N GLY A 260 1.96 -26.08 -4.68
CA GLY A 260 2.32 -26.93 -3.56
C GLY A 260 3.08 -26.17 -2.47
N LYS A 261 2.87 -26.55 -1.21
CA LYS A 261 3.53 -25.91 -0.06
C LYS A 261 5.05 -26.00 -0.13
N GLU A 262 5.58 -27.19 -0.45
CA GLU A 262 7.03 -27.42 -0.48
C GLU A 262 7.71 -26.59 -1.58
N GLU A 263 7.16 -26.56 -2.80
CA GLU A 263 7.71 -25.74 -3.89
C GLU A 263 7.63 -24.24 -3.57
N THR A 264 6.54 -23.81 -2.94
CA THR A 264 6.33 -22.42 -2.53
C THR A 264 7.37 -22.00 -1.48
N GLN A 265 7.59 -22.82 -0.44
CA GLN A 265 8.60 -22.55 0.58
C GLN A 265 10.03 -22.50 0.00
N VAL A 266 10.35 -23.37 -0.96
CA VAL A 266 11.65 -23.35 -1.66
C VAL A 266 11.82 -22.06 -2.47
N LEU A 267 10.78 -21.63 -3.20
CA LEU A 267 10.81 -20.37 -3.95
C LEU A 267 11.03 -19.17 -3.00
N MET A 268 10.26 -19.09 -1.91
CA MET A 268 10.38 -18.02 -0.92
C MET A 268 11.79 -17.95 -0.33
N ALA A 269 12.38 -19.09 0.05
CA ALA A 269 13.72 -19.14 0.61
C ALA A 269 14.78 -18.64 -0.39
N LYS A 270 14.68 -19.07 -1.67
CA LYS A 270 15.62 -18.65 -2.71
C LYS A 270 15.45 -17.18 -3.08
N ALA A 271 14.22 -16.70 -3.25
CA ALA A 271 13.93 -15.29 -3.53
C ALA A 271 14.49 -14.37 -2.43
N LYS A 272 14.23 -14.69 -1.15
CA LYS A 272 14.82 -13.95 -0.01
C LYS A 272 16.35 -13.99 0.00
N GLY A 273 16.95 -15.11 -0.41
CA GLY A 273 18.40 -15.24 -0.57
C GLY A 273 18.96 -14.28 -1.64
N GLU A 274 18.26 -14.15 -2.76
CA GLU A 274 18.63 -13.23 -3.84
C GLU A 274 18.44 -11.76 -3.43
N LEU A 275 17.33 -11.39 -2.77
CA LEU A 275 17.11 -10.03 -2.28
C LEU A 275 18.17 -9.58 -1.27
N ARG A 276 18.75 -10.51 -0.50
CA ARG A 276 19.82 -10.26 0.48
C ARG A 276 21.21 -10.24 -0.13
N ASN A 277 21.37 -10.62 -1.40
CA ASN A 277 22.67 -10.71 -2.04
C ASN A 277 23.18 -9.31 -2.42
N PRO A 278 24.29 -8.82 -1.84
CA PRO A 278 24.78 -7.47 -2.08
C PRO A 278 25.31 -7.26 -3.50
N SER A 279 25.49 -8.33 -4.30
CA SER A 279 25.85 -8.23 -5.72
C SER A 279 24.64 -8.13 -6.65
N ILE A 280 23.42 -8.17 -6.13
CA ILE A 280 22.18 -7.98 -6.90
C ILE A 280 21.60 -6.63 -6.52
N HIS A 281 21.61 -5.69 -7.46
CA HIS A 281 21.26 -4.29 -7.25
C HIS A 281 19.83 -4.00 -7.72
N LEU A 282 18.87 -4.67 -7.08
CA LEU A 282 17.46 -4.48 -7.39
C LEU A 282 16.93 -3.16 -6.80
N TYR A 283 15.92 -2.61 -7.45
CA TYR A 283 15.09 -1.54 -6.92
C TYR A 283 13.63 -1.70 -7.40
N LEU A 284 12.70 -1.04 -6.70
CA LEU A 284 11.31 -0.87 -7.10
C LEU A 284 11.07 0.61 -7.44
N PRO A 285 10.53 0.93 -8.63
CA PRO A 285 9.95 2.25 -8.87
C PRO A 285 8.79 2.49 -7.90
N VAL A 286 8.72 3.69 -7.34
CA VAL A 286 7.60 4.16 -6.53
C VAL A 286 7.03 5.41 -7.19
N TYR A 287 5.71 5.44 -7.34
CA TYR A 287 4.95 6.48 -8.00
C TYR A 287 4.30 7.37 -6.96
N PHE A 288 4.55 8.67 -7.06
CA PHE A 288 3.85 9.72 -6.33
C PHE A 288 3.01 10.48 -7.34
N ILE A 289 1.68 10.29 -7.28
CA ILE A 289 0.75 10.83 -8.25
C ILE A 289 -0.26 11.68 -7.52
N TRP A 290 -0.47 12.91 -7.94
CA TRP A 290 -1.54 13.72 -7.41
C TRP A 290 -2.26 14.51 -8.51
N GLY A 291 -3.53 14.81 -8.26
CA GLY A 291 -4.38 15.59 -9.14
C GLY A 291 -5.34 16.46 -8.35
N LYS A 292 -5.68 17.61 -8.90
CA LYS A 292 -6.59 18.59 -8.28
C LYS A 292 -7.98 18.48 -8.87
N LYS A 293 -9.03 18.49 -8.06
CA LYS A 293 -10.40 18.67 -8.55
C LYS A 293 -10.59 20.13 -8.96
N PRO A 294 -11.06 20.43 -10.19
CA PRO A 294 -11.24 21.79 -10.68
C PRO A 294 -12.27 22.60 -9.89
#